data_AF-A0A7K3L3Q2-F1
#
_entry.id   AF-A0A7K3L3Q2-F1
#
_cell.length_a   1.000
_cell.length_b   1.000
_cell.length_c   1.000
_cell.angle_alpha   90.00
_cell.angle_beta   90.00
_cell.angle_gamma   90.00
#
_symmetry.space_group_name_H-M   'P 1'
#
loop_
_entity.id
_entity.type
_entity.pdbx_description
1 polymer ?
#
loop_
_entity_poly.entity_id
_entity_poly.type
_entity_poly.pdbx_seq_one_letter_code
_entity_poly.pdbx_strand_id
1 'polypeptide(L)'
;MKLWGKGVMEKNGTAGSEHTQYYVRRSGQFIYSKLDFLNAAFGVIPDQLNGFESTADLPAFDVKNMNANFLLLRATQKSFYLTFGMVADGSRKAKRVHANTFLEMPLLVPHVKEQNAISSLFTKLDSLITLHQRE
;
A
#
# COMPACT_ATOMS: atom_id res chain seq x y z
N MET A 1 4.75 3.67 -6.81
CA MET A 1 4.42 2.42 -6.09
C MET A 1 5.09 1.26 -6.80
N LYS A 2 5.71 0.33 -6.06
CA LYS A 2 6.13 -0.95 -6.64
C LYS A 2 4.97 -1.94 -6.58
N LEU A 3 4.92 -2.87 -7.54
CA LEU A 3 3.91 -3.93 -7.56
C LEU A 3 4.19 -4.99 -6.48
N TRP A 4 3.18 -5.78 -6.14
CA TRP A 4 3.29 -6.96 -5.26
C TRP A 4 3.76 -6.64 -3.84
N GLY A 5 3.30 -5.53 -3.26
CA GLY A 5 3.63 -5.14 -1.88
C GLY A 5 5.09 -4.73 -1.67
N LYS A 6 5.87 -4.54 -2.74
CA LYS A 6 7.31 -4.19 -2.66
C LYS A 6 7.58 -2.74 -2.22
N GLY A 7 6.56 -2.03 -1.75
CA GLY A 7 6.68 -0.73 -1.09
C GLY A 7 6.59 0.49 -2.01
N VAL A 8 6.98 1.62 -1.42
CA VAL A 8 6.93 2.96 -2.02
C VAL A 8 8.34 3.39 -2.40
N MET A 9 8.47 4.13 -3.49
CA MET A 9 9.74 4.68 -3.95
C MET A 9 9.52 6.09 -4.48
N GLU A 10 10.53 6.93 -4.32
CA GLU A 10 10.61 8.20 -5.03
C GLU A 10 10.60 7.97 -6.54
N LYS A 11 9.97 8.90 -7.27
CA LYS A 11 10.02 8.91 -8.73
C LYS A 11 11.20 9.78 -9.16
N ASN A 12 12.21 9.16 -9.76
CA ASN A 12 13.29 9.90 -10.43
C ASN A 12 12.77 10.42 -11.78
N GLY A 13 12.68 11.74 -11.96
CA GLY A 13 12.28 12.35 -13.23
C GLY A 13 11.56 13.69 -13.08
N THR A 14 11.07 14.22 -14.20
CA THR A 14 10.38 15.51 -14.27
C THR A 14 9.01 15.48 -13.58
N ALA A 15 8.67 16.62 -12.97
CA ALA A 15 7.36 16.89 -12.39
C ALA A 15 6.25 16.66 -13.43
N GLY A 16 5.05 16.30 -12.96
CA GLY A 16 3.88 16.15 -13.82
C GLY A 16 3.41 17.50 -14.37
N SER A 17 2.27 17.50 -15.07
CA SER A 17 1.73 18.74 -15.62
C SER A 17 1.31 19.71 -14.50
N GLU A 18 1.32 21.01 -14.80
CA GLU A 18 0.89 22.08 -13.89
C GLU A 18 -0.54 21.92 -13.35
N HIS A 19 -1.39 21.19 -14.08
CA HIS A 19 -2.78 20.93 -13.70
C HIS A 19 -2.92 19.75 -12.71
N THR A 20 -1.83 19.04 -12.41
CA THR A 20 -1.85 17.88 -11.54
C THR A 20 -1.94 18.32 -10.09
N GLN A 21 -2.97 17.85 -9.39
CA GLN A 21 -3.11 18.05 -7.95
C GLN A 21 -2.20 17.07 -7.19
N TYR A 22 -1.33 17.63 -6.35
CA TYR A 22 -0.38 16.90 -5.51
C TYR A 22 -0.79 16.97 -4.03
N TYR A 23 -0.47 15.91 -3.31
CA TYR A 23 -0.80 15.76 -1.89
C TYR A 23 0.45 15.33 -1.14
N VAL A 24 0.82 16.12 -0.13
CA VAL A 24 1.91 15.79 0.80
C VAL A 24 1.54 14.54 1.59
N ARG A 25 2.49 13.60 1.66
CA ARG A 25 2.33 12.33 2.35
C ARG A 25 3.21 12.23 3.59
N ARG A 26 2.78 11.42 4.54
CA ARG A 26 3.44 11.30 5.85
C ARG A 26 3.89 9.87 6.10
N SER A 27 5.01 9.71 6.80
CA SER A 27 5.49 8.38 7.22
C SER A 27 4.41 7.64 8.00
N GLY A 28 4.35 6.31 7.84
CA GLY A 28 3.38 5.44 8.50
C GLY A 28 2.00 5.41 7.85
N GLN A 29 1.70 6.30 6.89
CA GLN A 29 0.46 6.21 6.12
C GLN A 29 0.46 4.96 5.23
N PHE A 30 -0.70 4.32 5.11
CA PHE A 30 -0.92 3.27 4.12
C PHE A 30 -1.28 3.91 2.78
N ILE A 31 -0.62 3.53 1.70
CA ILE A 31 -0.80 4.09 0.36
C ILE A 31 -1.00 2.98 -0.68
N TYR A 32 -1.84 3.23 -1.67
CA TYR A 32 -2.07 2.28 -2.77
C TYR A 32 -2.25 2.96 -4.14
N SER A 33 -2.03 2.22 -5.23
CA SER A 33 -2.35 2.67 -6.58
C SER A 33 -3.79 2.31 -6.96
N LYS A 34 -4.60 3.31 -7.32
CA LYS A 34 -5.95 3.05 -7.84
C LYS A 34 -5.94 2.22 -9.12
N LEU A 35 -4.91 2.40 -9.96
CA LEU A 35 -4.76 1.76 -11.27
C LEU A 35 -4.17 0.34 -11.17
N ASP A 36 -3.31 0.10 -10.19
CA ASP A 36 -2.56 -1.16 -10.03
C ASP A 36 -3.02 -1.95 -8.80
N PHE A 37 -4.28 -1.76 -8.38
CA PHE A 37 -4.84 -2.45 -7.22
C PHE A 37 -4.75 -3.97 -7.37
N LEU A 38 -5.09 -4.49 -8.56
CA LEU A 38 -5.01 -5.92 -8.89
C LEU A 38 -3.57 -6.45 -9.01
N ASN A 39 -2.58 -5.57 -9.07
CA ASN A 39 -1.16 -5.92 -9.03
C ASN A 39 -0.57 -5.73 -7.62
N ALA A 40 -1.43 -5.61 -6.60
CA ALA A 40 -1.08 -5.38 -5.21
C ALA A 40 -0.06 -4.24 -5.01
N ALA A 41 -0.24 -3.13 -5.74
CA ALA A 41 0.57 -1.93 -5.59
C ALA A 41 0.20 -1.17 -4.31
N PHE A 42 0.54 -1.78 -3.17
CA PHE A 42 0.31 -1.32 -1.80
C PHE A 42 1.64 -1.02 -1.11
N GLY A 43 1.61 -0.14 -0.11
CA GLY A 43 2.78 0.13 0.71
C GLY A 43 2.45 0.92 1.98
N VAL A 44 3.42 0.95 2.89
CA VAL A 44 3.47 1.90 4.00
C VAL A 44 4.55 2.91 3.67
N ILE A 45 4.27 4.20 3.87
CA ILE A 45 5.23 5.25 3.56
C ILE A 45 6.37 5.19 4.58
N PRO A 46 7.62 4.98 4.13
CA PRO A 46 8.76 4.91 5.02
C PRO A 46 9.23 6.32 5.43
N ASP A 47 10.00 6.41 6.51
CA ASP A 47 10.47 7.69 7.06
C ASP A 47 11.23 8.55 6.04
N GLN A 48 12.00 7.91 5.15
CA GLN A 48 12.78 8.58 4.10
C GLN A 48 11.91 9.31 3.08
N LEU A 49 10.63 8.95 2.97
CA LEU A 49 9.67 9.58 2.05
C LEU A 49 8.65 10.46 2.79
N ASN A 50 8.89 10.79 4.06
CA ASN A 50 8.05 11.72 4.80
C ASN A 50 8.11 13.12 4.17
N GLY A 51 6.94 13.72 3.88
CA GLY A 51 6.83 15.03 3.25
C GLY A 51 6.86 15.01 1.72
N PHE A 52 7.07 13.84 1.09
CA PHE A 52 7.00 13.70 -0.36
C PHE A 52 5.56 13.79 -0.85
N GLU A 53 5.40 14.13 -2.12
CA GLU A 53 4.10 14.32 -2.74
C GLU A 53 3.71 13.15 -3.66
N SER A 54 2.42 12.89 -3.73
CA SER A 54 1.85 12.01 -4.75
C SER A 54 0.53 12.55 -5.29
N THR A 55 0.09 12.04 -6.43
CA THR A 55 -1.16 12.48 -7.07
C THR A 55 -2.39 11.83 -6.43
N ALA A 56 -3.58 12.27 -6.84
CA ALA A 56 -4.86 11.67 -6.42
C ALA A 56 -5.03 10.19 -6.83
N ASP A 57 -4.22 9.66 -7.74
CA ASP A 57 -4.21 8.24 -8.13
C ASP A 57 -3.45 7.34 -7.15
N LEU A 58 -2.73 7.94 -6.19
CA LEU A 58 -2.04 7.26 -5.08
C LEU A 58 -2.60 7.71 -3.73
N PRO A 59 -3.87 7.41 -3.40
CA PRO A 59 -4.46 7.76 -2.11
C PRO A 59 -3.68 7.14 -0.95
N ALA A 60 -3.52 7.91 0.12
CA ALA A 60 -2.87 7.51 1.35
C ALA A 60 -3.78 7.78 2.55
N PHE A 61 -3.71 6.93 3.58
CA PHE A 61 -4.56 6.98 4.75
C PHE A 61 -3.73 6.87 6.03
N ASP A 62 -4.11 7.64 7.03
CA ASP A 62 -3.61 7.45 8.39
C ASP A 62 -4.15 6.12 8.94
N VAL A 63 -3.25 5.27 9.43
CA VAL A 63 -3.62 4.01 10.07
C VAL A 63 -3.69 4.25 11.58
N LYS A 64 -4.90 4.18 12.13
CA LYS A 64 -5.16 4.33 13.57
C LYS A 64 -5.64 3.00 14.15
N ASN A 65 -5.25 2.69 15.39
CA ASN A 65 -5.64 1.49 16.13
C ASN A 65 -5.29 0.15 15.45
N MET A 66 -4.33 0.16 14.53
CA MET A 66 -3.88 -1.01 13.77
C MET A 66 -2.42 -0.84 13.38
N ASN A 67 -1.69 -1.94 13.21
CA ASN A 67 -0.34 -1.91 12.64
C ASN A 67 -0.41 -1.74 11.10
N ALA A 68 0.18 -0.68 10.55
CA ALA A 68 0.16 -0.41 9.12
C ALA A 68 0.86 -1.50 8.28
N ASN A 69 1.92 -2.11 8.80
CA ASN A 69 2.61 -3.22 8.13
C ASN A 69 1.76 -4.49 8.15
N PHE A 70 0.99 -4.73 9.21
CA PHE A 70 0.00 -5.81 9.21
C PHE A 70 -1.09 -5.59 8.16
N LEU A 71 -1.60 -4.36 8.03
CA LEU A 71 -2.53 -3.99 6.96
C LEU A 71 -1.93 -4.27 5.58
N LEU A 72 -0.65 -3.93 5.36
CA LEU A 72 0.06 -4.24 4.12
C LEU A 72 0.14 -5.75 3.86
N LEU A 73 0.51 -6.55 4.86
CA LEU A 73 0.53 -8.00 4.75
C LEU A 73 -0.85 -8.56 4.43
N ARG A 74 -1.92 -8.00 4.99
CA ARG A 74 -3.29 -8.48 4.75
C ARG A 74 -3.81 -8.04 3.38
N ALA A 75 -3.56 -6.80 2.97
CA ALA A 75 -3.99 -6.24 1.70
C ALA A 75 -3.31 -6.92 0.50
N THR A 76 -2.06 -7.35 0.66
CA THR A 76 -1.30 -8.05 -0.40
C THR A 76 -1.69 -9.52 -0.58
N GLN A 77 -2.51 -10.09 0.31
CA GLN A 77 -3.01 -11.46 0.14
C GLN A 77 -4.02 -11.53 -1.00
N LYS A 78 -3.89 -12.57 -1.84
CA LYS A 78 -4.83 -12.87 -2.95
C LYS A 78 -6.29 -12.85 -2.53
N SER A 79 -6.59 -13.39 -1.35
CA SER A 79 -7.94 -13.42 -0.77
C SER A 79 -8.54 -12.03 -0.52
N PHE A 80 -7.72 -10.99 -0.44
CA PHE A 80 -8.17 -9.60 -0.30
C PHE A 80 -8.18 -8.89 -1.65
N TYR A 81 -7.01 -8.67 -2.26
CA TYR A 81 -6.93 -7.75 -3.40
C TYR A 81 -7.59 -8.30 -4.67
N LEU A 82 -7.59 -9.63 -4.89
CA LEU A 82 -8.33 -10.20 -6.03
C LEU A 82 -9.83 -10.13 -5.77
N THR A 83 -10.28 -10.58 -4.59
CA THR A 83 -11.70 -10.59 -4.22
C THR A 83 -12.32 -9.21 -4.35
N PHE A 84 -11.75 -8.20 -3.68
CA PHE A 84 -12.35 -6.87 -3.66
C PHE A 84 -11.95 -6.02 -4.87
N GLY A 85 -10.77 -6.26 -5.46
CA GLY A 85 -10.35 -5.56 -6.67
C GLY A 85 -11.14 -5.99 -7.91
N MET A 86 -11.63 -7.23 -7.96
CA MET A 86 -12.49 -7.70 -9.06
C MET A 86 -13.94 -7.19 -8.92
N VAL A 87 -14.42 -6.98 -7.70
CA VAL A 87 -15.79 -6.51 -7.42
C VAL A 87 -15.89 -4.98 -7.53
N ALA A 88 -14.78 -4.25 -7.34
CA ALA A 88 -14.73 -2.80 -7.53
C ALA A 88 -15.04 -2.40 -8.98
N ASP A 89 -15.86 -1.36 -9.11
CA ASP A 89 -16.53 -0.87 -10.32
C ASP A 89 -15.60 -0.69 -11.55
N GLY A 90 -16.14 -0.98 -12.74
CA GLY A 90 -15.57 -0.58 -14.02
C GLY A 90 -15.64 -1.64 -15.12
N SER A 91 -16.58 -1.45 -16.04
CA SER A 91 -16.66 -2.04 -17.39
C SER A 91 -15.48 -1.70 -18.33
N ARG A 92 -14.37 -1.14 -17.80
CA ARG A 92 -13.18 -0.73 -18.56
C ARG A 92 -12.08 -1.79 -18.46
N LYS A 93 -11.22 -1.80 -19.48
CA LYS A 93 -10.00 -2.64 -19.59
C LYS A 93 -9.05 -2.56 -18.37
N ALA A 94 -9.17 -1.52 -17.53
CA ALA A 94 -8.45 -1.36 -16.27
C ALA A 94 -9.44 -0.95 -15.15
N LYS A 95 -9.57 -1.80 -14.12
CA LYS A 95 -10.43 -1.56 -12.95
C LYS A 95 -9.73 -0.59 -12.01
N ARG A 96 -10.37 0.54 -11.72
CA ARG A 96 -9.82 1.60 -10.85
C ARG A 96 -10.52 1.55 -9.50
N VAL A 97 -9.78 1.27 -8.43
CA VAL A 97 -10.36 1.20 -7.08
C VAL A 97 -10.32 2.57 -6.42
N HIS A 98 -11.48 3.20 -6.27
CA HIS A 98 -11.60 4.51 -5.61
C HIS A 98 -11.38 4.40 -4.09
N ALA A 99 -11.00 5.53 -3.46
CA ALA A 99 -10.64 5.56 -2.04
C ALA A 99 -11.81 5.13 -1.14
N ASN A 100 -13.03 5.60 -1.42
CA ASN A 100 -14.23 5.21 -0.67
C ASN A 100 -14.49 3.71 -0.79
N THR A 101 -14.41 3.16 -2.01
CA THR A 101 -14.55 1.72 -2.25
C THR A 101 -13.51 0.92 -1.46
N PHE A 102 -12.26 1.38 -1.37
CA PHE A 102 -11.24 0.73 -0.57
C PHE A 102 -11.55 0.77 0.93
N LEU A 103 -12.02 1.92 1.44
CA LEU A 103 -12.37 2.09 2.86
C LEU A 103 -13.59 1.24 3.28
N GLU A 104 -14.45 0.86 2.34
CA GLU A 104 -15.60 -0.01 2.55
C GLU A 104 -15.25 -1.52 2.53
N MET A 105 -14.03 -1.89 2.13
CA MET A 105 -13.63 -3.30 2.05
C MET A 105 -13.48 -3.90 3.45
N PRO A 106 -14.21 -5.00 3.77
CA PRO A 106 -14.15 -5.59 5.08
C PRO A 106 -12.79 -6.26 5.33
N LEU A 107 -12.28 -6.09 6.55
CA LEU A 107 -11.01 -6.65 6.98
C LEU A 107 -11.17 -7.34 8.34
N LEU A 108 -10.91 -8.64 8.40
CA LEU A 108 -10.76 -9.34 9.66
C LEU A 108 -9.36 -9.06 10.22
N VAL A 109 -9.31 -8.51 11.43
CA VAL A 109 -8.05 -8.13 12.08
C VAL A 109 -7.98 -8.71 13.50
N PRO A 110 -6.86 -9.32 13.89
CA PRO A 110 -6.65 -9.75 15.27
C PRO A 110 -6.35 -8.55 16.17
N HIS A 111 -6.13 -8.77 17.47
CA HIS A 111 -5.71 -7.70 18.38
C HIS A 111 -4.34 -7.11 18.01
N VAL A 112 -4.12 -5.83 18.28
CA VAL A 112 -2.89 -5.09 17.91
C VAL A 112 -1.60 -5.80 18.35
N LYS A 113 -1.60 -6.45 19.52
CA LYS A 113 -0.44 -7.23 20.00
C LYS A 113 -0.05 -8.35 19.04
N GLU A 114 -1.03 -9.07 18.51
CA GLU A 114 -0.82 -10.15 17.55
C GLU A 114 -0.43 -9.60 16.18
N GLN A 115 -1.07 -8.50 15.73
CA GLN A 115 -0.68 -7.81 14.50
C GLN A 115 0.81 -7.42 14.54
N ASN A 116 1.27 -6.85 15.65
CA ASN A 116 2.67 -6.48 15.85
C ASN A 116 3.59 -7.71 15.80
N ALA A 117 3.23 -8.80 16.46
CA ALA A 117 4.02 -10.04 16.45
C ALA A 117 4.14 -10.62 15.03
N ILE A 118 3.03 -10.65 14.27
CA ILE A 118 3.01 -11.10 12.87
C ILE A 118 3.89 -10.19 12.01
N SER A 119 3.73 -8.87 12.11
CA SER A 119 4.55 -7.93 11.34
C SER A 119 6.04 -8.09 11.63
N SER A 120 6.43 -8.18 12.91
CA SER A 120 7.83 -8.38 13.29
C SER A 120 8.42 -9.70 12.77
N LEU A 121 7.63 -10.78 12.74
CA LEU A 121 8.05 -12.06 12.18
C LEU A 121 8.39 -11.93 10.68
N PHE A 122 7.49 -11.33 9.89
CA PHE A 122 7.73 -11.14 8.46
C PHE A 122 8.89 -10.20 8.18
N THR A 123 9.03 -9.09 8.94
CA THR A 123 10.20 -8.20 8.82
C THR A 123 11.51 -8.95 9.08
N LYS A 124 11.54 -9.84 10.08
CA LYS A 124 12.73 -10.65 10.37
C LYS A 124 13.03 -11.63 9.24
N LEU A 125 12.00 -12.29 8.70
CA LEU A 125 12.14 -13.20 7.55
C LEU A 125 12.70 -12.47 6.32
N ASP A 126 12.14 -11.31 5.98
CA ASP A 126 12.61 -10.50 4.85
C ASP A 126 14.07 -10.06 5.03
N SER A 127 14.45 -9.72 6.26
CA SER A 127 15.84 -9.36 6.59
C SER A 127 16.80 -10.53 6.40
N LEU A 128 16.41 -11.74 6.82
CA LEU A 128 17.21 -12.96 6.64
C LEU A 128 17.34 -13.34 5.15
N ILE A 129 16.24 -13.26 4.39
CA ILE A 129 16.26 -13.50 2.94
C ILE A 129 17.18 -12.49 2.25
N THR A 130 17.05 -11.21 2.60
CA THR A 130 17.88 -10.14 2.04
C THR A 130 19.35 -10.33 2.37
N LEU A 131 19.68 -10.77 3.58
CA LEU A 131 21.06 -11.07 3.99
C LEU A 131 21.64 -12.21 3.16
N HIS A 132 20.91 -13.31 3.03
CA HIS A 132 21.36 -14.47 2.25
C HIS A 132 21.51 -14.16 0.75
N GLN A 133 20.68 -13.29 0.18
CA GLN A 133 20.78 -12.87 -1.22
C GLN A 133 21.96 -11.93 -1.53
N ARG A 134 22.67 -11.43 -0.51
CA ARG A 134 23.87 -10.59 -0.66
C ARG A 134 25.16 -11.40 -0.58
N GLU A 135 25.06 -12.68 -0.19
CA GLU A 135 26.14 -13.67 -0.27
C GLU A 135 26.24 -14.23 -1.69
#